data_AF-A0A6P0SWH6-F1
#
_entry.id   AF-A0A6P0SWH6-F1
#
_cell.length_a   1.000
_cell.length_b   1.000
_cell.length_c   1.000
_cell.angle_alpha   90.00
_cell.angle_beta   90.00
_cell.angle_gamma   90.00
#
_symmetry.space_group_name_H-M   'P 1'
#
loop_
_entity.id
_entity.type
_entity.pdbx_description
1 polymer ?
#
loop_
_entity_poly.entity_id
_entity_poly.type
_entity_poly.pdbx_seq_one_letter_code
_entity_poly.pdbx_strand_id
1 'polypeptide(L)'
;GNNPTIARIINQAERPLVISNVSSVNPGDVISLSYLLNPQVKFQLVIPPNIPDIPQGFSDVFLFYPSDHLQQGLEDKYSTKIEWFDESSVKPLGKLRL
;
A
#
# COMPACT_ATOMS: atom_id res chain seq x y z
N GLY A 1 -10.91 11.59 7.24
CA GLY A 1 -9.91 10.71 6.62
C GLY A 1 -10.16 9.29 7.09
N ASN A 2 -10.07 8.31 6.19
CA ASN A 2 -10.37 6.89 6.48
C ASN A 2 -9.19 6.12 7.12
N ASN A 3 -8.12 6.82 7.51
CA ASN A 3 -6.88 6.23 8.04
C ASN A 3 -7.07 5.32 9.26
N PRO A 4 -7.97 5.59 10.24
CA PRO A 4 -8.20 4.65 11.34
C PRO A 4 -8.73 3.28 10.89
N THR A 5 -9.64 3.26 9.92
CA THR A 5 -10.17 2.00 9.36
C THR A 5 -9.09 1.26 8.57
N ILE A 6 -8.32 1.97 7.75
CA ILE A 6 -7.19 1.43 6.98
C ILE A 6 -6.13 0.84 7.91
N ALA A 7 -5.75 1.57 8.96
CA ALA A 7 -4.78 1.11 9.94
C ALA A 7 -5.26 -0.17 10.65
N ARG A 8 -6.54 -0.26 11.00
CA ARG A 8 -7.12 -1.47 11.60
C ARG A 8 -6.98 -2.69 10.69
N ILE A 9 -7.15 -2.53 9.37
CA ILE A 9 -6.98 -3.62 8.39
C ILE A 9 -5.51 -4.04 8.32
N ILE A 10 -4.59 -3.08 8.12
CA ILE A 10 -3.16 -3.36 7.99
C ILE A 10 -2.59 -3.98 9.28
N ASN A 11 -3.03 -3.52 10.45
CA ASN A 11 -2.54 -4.00 11.75
C ASN A 11 -2.96 -5.44 12.09
N GLN A 12 -3.86 -6.06 11.32
CA GLN A 12 -4.21 -7.48 11.46
C GLN A 12 -3.16 -8.42 10.86
N ALA A 13 -2.32 -7.92 9.96
CA ALA A 13 -1.24 -8.70 9.35
C ALA A 13 -0.05 -8.86 10.30
N GLU A 14 0.60 -10.03 10.25
CA GLU A 14 1.74 -10.36 11.11
C GLU A 14 2.98 -9.55 10.76
N ARG A 15 3.30 -9.42 9.46
CA ARG A 15 4.46 -8.67 8.95
C ARG A 15 4.08 -7.93 7.67
N PRO A 16 3.27 -6.85 7.77
CA PRO A 16 2.81 -6.13 6.60
C PRO A 16 3.88 -5.20 6.01
N LEU A 17 3.89 -5.15 4.69
CA LEU A 17 4.53 -4.11 3.89
C LEU A 17 3.45 -3.19 3.31
N VAL A 18 3.62 -1.88 3.45
CA VAL A 18 2.79 -0.87 2.80
C VAL A 18 3.60 -0.18 1.71
N ILE A 19 3.16 -0.34 0.46
CA ILE A 19 3.74 0.34 -0.69
C ILE A 19 2.85 1.54 -1.02
N SER A 20 3.47 2.70 -1.20
CA SER A 20 2.76 3.92 -1.58
C SER A 20 3.64 4.76 -2.49
N ASN A 21 3.06 5.34 -3.54
CA ASN A 21 3.78 6.34 -4.31
C ASN A 21 3.86 7.64 -3.51
N VAL A 22 5.07 8.16 -3.41
CA VAL A 22 5.31 9.53 -2.96
C VAL A 22 5.50 10.37 -4.21
N SER A 23 4.39 10.85 -4.75
CA SER A 23 4.36 11.98 -5.70
C SER A 23 3.72 13.18 -5.02
N SER A 24 3.49 14.27 -5.74
CA SER A 24 2.87 15.52 -5.26
C SER A 24 1.50 15.36 -4.55
N VAL A 25 0.98 14.15 -4.45
CA VAL A 25 -0.23 13.78 -3.70
C VAL A 25 0.15 13.42 -2.25
N ASN A 26 0.15 14.45 -1.41
CA ASN A 26 -0.02 14.46 0.05
C ASN A 26 0.81 13.46 0.89
N PRO A 27 2.12 13.72 1.14
CA PRO A 27 2.90 13.00 2.16
C PRO A 27 2.25 13.01 3.56
N GLY A 28 1.35 13.97 3.82
CA GLY A 28 0.57 14.04 5.05
C GLY A 28 -0.31 12.82 5.30
N ASP A 29 -0.82 12.15 4.27
CA ASP A 29 -1.66 10.95 4.44
C ASP A 29 -0.83 9.74 4.89
N VAL A 30 0.36 9.55 4.31
CA VAL A 30 1.32 8.51 4.71
C VAL A 30 1.80 8.75 6.15
N ILE A 31 2.17 10.00 6.47
CA ILE A 31 2.59 10.37 7.83
C ILE A 31 1.44 10.13 8.81
N SER A 32 0.23 10.61 8.50
CA SER A 32 -0.94 10.44 9.38
C SER A 32 -1.29 8.97 9.59
N LEU A 33 -1.18 8.13 8.56
CA LEU A 33 -1.38 6.69 8.68
C LEU A 33 -0.29 6.05 9.55
N SER A 34 0.98 6.47 9.41
CA SER A 34 2.09 5.89 10.18
C SER A 34 1.92 5.99 11.70
N TYR A 35 1.28 7.05 12.20
CA TYR A 35 0.97 7.21 13.63
C TYR A 35 -0.07 6.21 14.17
N LEU A 36 -0.83 5.56 13.29
CA LEU A 36 -1.89 4.61 13.64
C LEU A 36 -1.47 3.14 13.46
N LEU A 37 -0.30 2.91 12.84
CA LEU A 37 0.18 1.58 12.49
C LEU A 37 1.03 0.97 13.59
N ASN A 38 0.97 -0.36 13.72
CA ASN A 38 1.82 -1.10 14.63
C ASN A 38 3.30 -0.97 14.23
N PRO A 39 4.26 -0.98 15.17
CA PRO A 39 5.69 -0.79 14.87
C PRO A 39 6.32 -1.81 13.91
N GLN A 40 5.68 -2.97 13.75
CA GLN A 40 6.12 -4.03 12.83
C GLN A 40 5.84 -3.70 11.35
N VAL A 41 4.89 -2.81 11.07
CA VAL A 41 4.52 -2.40 9.72
C VAL A 41 5.68 -1.64 9.08
N LYS A 42 6.05 -2.00 7.86
CA LYS A 42 7.10 -1.31 7.10
C LYS A 42 6.52 -0.60 5.89
N PHE A 43 7.15 0.51 5.53
CA PHE A 43 6.79 1.26 4.33
C PHE A 43 7.86 1.10 3.26
N GLN A 44 7.43 0.96 2.02
CA GLN A 44 8.27 1.13 0.83
C GLN A 44 7.67 2.24 -0.02
N LEU A 45 8.24 3.43 0.15
CA LEU A 45 7.85 4.62 -0.57
C LEU A 45 8.52 4.63 -1.94
N VAL A 46 7.74 4.88 -3.00
CA VAL A 46 8.23 4.83 -4.38
C VAL A 46 8.01 6.16 -5.09
N ILE A 47 9.01 6.56 -5.88
CA ILE A 47 8.92 7.75 -6.72
C ILE A 47 8.61 7.29 -8.15
N PRO A 48 7.49 7.74 -8.76
CA PRO A 48 7.18 7.41 -10.14
C PRO A 48 8.32 7.83 -11.10
N PRO A 49 8.56 7.08 -12.19
CA PRO A 49 7.80 5.92 -12.66
C PRO A 49 8.32 4.58 -12.11
N ASN A 50 9.07 4.56 -11.01
CA ASN A 50 9.69 3.32 -10.53
C ASN A 50 8.67 2.28 -10.06
N ILE A 51 8.84 1.02 -10.50
CA ILE A 51 8.09 -0.14 -10.01
C ILE A 51 9.01 -0.99 -9.13
N PRO A 52 8.78 -1.03 -7.81
CA PRO A 52 9.74 -1.62 -6.88
C PRO A 52 9.84 -3.14 -7.01
N ASP A 53 10.97 -3.70 -6.59
CA ASP A 53 11.02 -5.08 -6.11
C ASP A 53 10.41 -5.15 -4.71
N ILE A 54 9.61 -6.20 -4.47
CA ILE A 54 9.00 -6.47 -3.18
C ILE A 54 9.97 -7.37 -2.40
N PRO A 55 10.52 -6.91 -1.26
CA PRO A 55 11.42 -7.73 -0.48
C PRO A 55 10.69 -8.97 0.08
N GLN A 56 11.41 -10.08 0.23
CA GLN A 56 10.86 -11.29 0.84
C GLN A 56 10.65 -11.12 2.35
N GLY A 57 9.80 -11.97 2.94
CA GLY A 57 9.62 -12.08 4.40
C GLY A 57 8.42 -11.32 4.98
N PHE A 58 7.71 -10.55 4.16
CA PHE A 58 6.42 -9.95 4.54
C PHE A 58 5.28 -10.95 4.38
N SER A 59 4.32 -10.92 5.30
CA SER A 59 3.12 -11.78 5.23
C SER A 59 2.10 -11.25 4.23
N ASP A 60 2.00 -9.92 4.13
CA ASP A 60 0.99 -9.23 3.35
C ASP A 60 1.59 -7.96 2.75
N VAL A 61 1.21 -7.67 1.51
CA VAL A 61 1.60 -6.45 0.81
C VAL A 61 0.37 -5.62 0.51
N PHE A 62 0.31 -4.44 1.10
CA PHE A 62 -0.76 -3.47 0.93
C PHE A 62 -0.29 -2.32 0.03
N LEU A 63 -1.20 -1.84 -0.81
CA LEU A 63 -1.01 -0.61 -1.60
C LEU A 63 -1.89 0.48 -1.01
N PHE A 64 -1.27 1.58 -0.56
CA PHE A 64 -1.95 2.72 0.03
C PHE A 64 -1.94 3.90 -0.95
N TYR A 65 -3.12 4.29 -1.45
CA TYR A 65 -3.31 5.26 -2.53
C TYR A 65 -2.31 5.11 -3.69
N PRO A 66 -2.19 3.92 -4.30
CA PRO A 66 -1.30 3.73 -5.45
C PRO A 66 -1.78 4.55 -6.65
N SER A 67 -0.84 5.06 -7.44
CA SER A 67 -1.14 5.58 -8.77
C SER A 67 -1.47 4.42 -9.72
N ASP A 68 -2.22 4.71 -10.78
CA ASP A 68 -2.56 3.71 -11.80
C ASP A 68 -1.31 3.04 -12.39
N HIS A 69 -0.24 3.83 -12.60
CA HIS A 69 1.04 3.31 -13.09
C HIS A 69 1.68 2.31 -12.11
N LEU A 70 1.67 2.63 -10.80
CA LEU A 70 2.21 1.73 -9.79
C LEU A 70 1.38 0.46 -9.68
N GLN A 71 0.05 0.59 -9.70
CA GLN A 71 -0.86 -0.55 -9.72
C GLN A 71 -0.55 -1.47 -10.92
N GLN A 72 -0.60 -0.94 -12.14
CA GLN A 72 -0.43 -1.74 -13.36
C GLN A 72 0.95 -2.38 -13.39
N GLY A 73 2.00 -1.63 -13.07
CA GLY A 73 3.36 -2.15 -13.04
C GLY A 73 3.56 -3.29 -12.03
N LEU A 74 2.92 -3.24 -10.86
CA LEU A 74 2.97 -4.33 -9.88
C LEU A 74 2.15 -5.55 -10.33
N GLU A 75 0.95 -5.34 -10.87
CA GLU A 75 0.13 -6.44 -11.40
C GLU A 75 0.86 -7.19 -12.53
N ASP A 76 1.47 -6.46 -13.47
CA ASP A 76 2.19 -7.05 -14.60
C ASP A 76 3.47 -7.75 -14.15
N LYS A 77 4.29 -7.07 -13.33
CA LYS A 77 5.59 -7.59 -12.87
C LYS A 77 5.46 -8.89 -12.07
N TYR A 78 4.41 -9.03 -11.27
CA TYR A 78 4.16 -10.21 -10.43
C TYR A 78 3.06 -11.12 -10.98
N SER A 79 2.52 -10.83 -12.17
CA SER A 79 1.43 -11.60 -12.79
C SER A 79 0.26 -11.86 -11.83
N THR A 80 -0.15 -10.83 -11.10
CA THR A 80 -1.15 -10.91 -10.01
C THR A 80 -2.20 -9.80 -10.12
N LYS A 81 -3.15 -9.78 -9.18
CA LYS A 81 -4.20 -8.76 -9.07
C LYS A 81 -4.23 -8.15 -7.69
N ILE A 82 -4.68 -6.90 -7.64
CA ILE A 82 -4.96 -6.19 -6.40
C ILE A 82 -6.41 -6.45 -5.98
N GLU A 83 -6.57 -6.92 -4.76
CA GLU A 83 -7.87 -6.99 -4.08
C GLU A 83 -8.11 -5.69 -3.31
N TRP A 84 -9.21 -5.00 -3.63
CA TRP A 84 -9.54 -3.71 -3.03
C TRP A 84 -10.45 -3.87 -1.83
N PHE A 85 -10.16 -3.16 -0.73
CA PHE A 85 -10.98 -3.18 0.49
C PHE A 85 -12.15 -2.20 0.46
N ASP A 86 -12.24 -1.39 -0.59
CA ASP A 86 -13.33 -0.44 -0.84
C ASP A 86 -13.57 -0.36 -2.35
N GLU A 87 -14.84 -0.49 -2.76
CA GLU A 87 -15.27 -0.37 -4.15
C GLU A 87 -15.52 1.10 -4.57
N SER A 88 -15.30 2.06 -3.66
CA SER A 88 -15.37 3.48 -3.97
C SER A 88 -14.38 3.86 -5.07
N SER A 89 -14.69 4.92 -5.81
CA SER A 89 -13.88 5.40 -6.94
C SER A 89 -12.45 5.78 -6.57
N VAL A 90 -12.17 6.02 -5.29
CA VAL A 90 -10.86 6.51 -4.80
C VAL A 90 -9.95 5.37 -4.35
N LYS A 91 -10.45 4.13 -4.22
CA LYS A 91 -9.69 2.88 -3.94
C LYS A 91 -8.46 3.09 -3.02
N PRO A 92 -8.66 3.50 -1.76
CA PRO A 92 -7.59 3.98 -0.90
C PRO A 92 -6.63 2.88 -0.42
N LEU A 93 -7.08 1.63 -0.41
CA LEU A 93 -6.32 0.48 0.08
C LEU A 93 -6.59 -0.76 -0.76
N GLY A 94 -5.54 -1.37 -1.27
CA GLY A 94 -5.56 -2.68 -1.91
C GLY A 94 -4.55 -3.65 -1.29
N LYS A 95 -4.74 -4.94 -1.50
CA LYS A 95 -3.79 -6.01 -1.15
C LYS A 95 -3.35 -6.75 -2.40
N LEU A 96 -2.05 -6.95 -2.54
CA LEU A 96 -1.47 -7.74 -3.62
C LEU A 96 -1.58 -9.24 -3.29
N ARG A 97 -2.04 -10.06 -4.25
CA ARG A 97 -2.17 -11.51 -4.08
C ARG A 97 -0.90 -12.24 -4.55
N LEU A 98 0.18 -12.11 -3.78
CA LEU A 98 1.46 -12.79 -4.04
C LEU A 98 1.46 -14.25 -3.59
#